data_AF-A0A090HZ16-F1
#
_entry.id   AF-A0A090HZ16-F1
#
_cell.length_a   1.000
_cell.length_b   1.000
_cell.length_c   1.000
_cell.angle_alpha   90.00
_cell.angle_beta   90.00
_cell.angle_gamma   90.00
#
_symmetry.space_group_name_H-M   'P 1'
#
loop_
_entity.id
_entity.type
_entity.pdbx_description
1 polymer ?
#
loop_
_entity_poly.entity_id
_entity_poly.type
_entity_poly.pdbx_seq_one_letter_code
_entity_poly.pdbx_strand_id
1 'polypeptide(L)'
;MYELEILEPYFDIYDFADQYRGKEIDTDSMEIIKPALDFFRELPIPKSFADHIETICMDGGNDVYMNIIPLWDGEDGSFDLNEITLSELKQFPKLKKAIVMSSNFDKIKEVFDTANIEAELL
;
A
#
# COMPACT_ATOMS: atom_id res chain seq x y z
N MET A 1 7.47 6.32 5.71
CA MET A 1 7.13 7.65 5.16
C MET A 1 6.11 8.35 6.05
N TYR A 2 4.96 7.73 6.30
CA TYR A 2 3.98 8.22 7.28
C TYR A 2 4.54 8.28 8.70
N GLU A 3 5.22 7.23 9.18
CA GLU A 3 5.89 7.24 10.50
C GLU A 3 6.98 8.32 10.66
N LEU A 4 7.57 8.76 9.54
CA LEU A 4 8.60 9.80 9.53
C LEU A 4 7.98 11.20 9.37
N GLU A 5 6.66 11.28 9.18
CA GLU A 5 5.91 12.53 8.96
C GLU A 5 6.44 13.35 7.77
N ILE A 6 6.97 12.68 6.73
CA ILE A 6 7.54 13.34 5.54
C ILE A 6 6.64 13.32 4.31
N LEU A 7 5.49 12.64 4.39
CA LEU A 7 4.52 12.54 3.29
C LEU A 7 3.27 13.29 3.68
N GLU A 8 3.02 14.41 3.00
CA GLU A 8 1.87 15.27 3.21
C GLU A 8 0.92 15.25 2.00
N PRO A 9 -0.39 15.45 2.23
CA PRO A 9 -1.03 15.56 3.54
C PRO A 9 -1.06 14.23 4.30
N TYR A 10 -1.01 14.30 5.63
CA TYR A 10 -1.28 13.14 6.49
C TYR A 10 -2.74 12.71 6.33
N PHE A 11 -2.99 11.41 6.48
CA PHE A 11 -4.30 10.80 6.35
C PHE A 11 -4.53 9.84 7.50
N ASP A 12 -5.68 10.03 8.15
CA ASP A 12 -6.28 9.13 9.12
C ASP A 12 -7.78 9.05 8.80
N ILE A 13 -8.32 7.85 8.76
CA ILE A 13 -9.70 7.61 8.32
C ILE A 13 -10.74 8.21 9.27
N TYR A 14 -10.44 8.30 10.57
CA TYR A 14 -11.36 8.88 11.56
C TYR A 14 -11.39 10.41 11.41
N ASP A 15 -10.22 11.04 11.33
CA ASP A 15 -10.12 12.49 11.08
C ASP A 15 -10.75 12.86 9.73
N PHE A 16 -10.53 12.03 8.70
CA PHE A 16 -11.09 12.23 7.38
C PHE A 16 -12.61 12.09 7.38
N ALA A 17 -13.16 11.09 8.07
CA ALA A 17 -14.61 10.88 8.20
C ALA A 17 -15.31 12.06 8.86
N ASP A 18 -14.75 12.62 9.95
CA ASP A 18 -15.31 13.78 10.66
C ASP A 18 -15.37 15.05 9.79
N GLN A 19 -14.40 15.19 8.88
CA GLN A 19 -14.29 16.36 8.01
C GLN A 19 -15.01 16.19 6.67
N TYR A 20 -15.33 14.96 6.29
CA TYR A 20 -15.95 14.65 5.01
C TYR A 20 -17.34 15.30 4.88
N ARG A 21 -17.61 15.88 3.71
CA ARG A 21 -18.89 16.58 3.43
C ARG A 21 -19.83 15.80 2.53
N GLY A 22 -19.43 14.60 2.11
CA GLY A 22 -20.24 13.69 1.30
C GLY A 22 -21.15 12.81 2.14
N LYS A 23 -21.43 11.60 1.64
CA LYS A 23 -22.12 10.56 2.42
C LYS A 23 -21.27 10.20 3.64
N GLU A 24 -21.92 9.99 4.78
CA GLU A 24 -21.30 9.49 6.01
C GLU A 24 -20.40 8.29 5.72
N ILE A 25 -19.20 8.33 6.28
CA ILE A 25 -18.20 7.27 6.18
C ILE A 25 -18.38 6.35 7.38
N ASP A 26 -18.58 5.07 7.12
CA ASP A 26 -18.65 4.04 8.13
C ASP A 26 -17.24 3.57 8.49
N THR A 27 -16.71 4.05 9.61
CA THR A 27 -15.37 3.67 10.10
C THR A 27 -15.35 2.31 10.80
N ASP A 28 -16.49 1.61 10.86
CA ASP A 28 -16.60 0.23 11.33
C ASP A 28 -16.86 -0.72 10.14
N SER A 29 -16.52 -0.30 8.92
CA SER A 29 -16.75 -1.09 7.71
C SER A 29 -15.65 -2.12 7.45
N MET A 30 -16.07 -3.30 6.95
CA MET A 30 -15.19 -4.31 6.34
C MET A 30 -15.10 -4.14 4.81
N GLU A 31 -15.63 -3.05 4.26
CA GLU A 31 -15.64 -2.76 2.83
C GLU A 31 -14.77 -1.54 2.50
N ILE A 32 -14.40 -1.40 1.24
CA ILE A 32 -13.61 -0.26 0.76
C ILE A 32 -14.36 1.06 0.95
N ILE A 33 -13.77 1.96 1.72
CA ILE A 33 -14.16 3.37 1.78
C ILE A 33 -13.63 4.08 0.54
N LYS A 34 -14.49 4.15 -0.48
CA LYS A 34 -14.13 4.71 -1.80
C LYS A 34 -13.45 6.10 -1.73
N PRO A 35 -13.92 7.07 -0.93
CA PRO A 35 -13.23 8.35 -0.78
C PRO A 35 -11.79 8.24 -0.25
N ALA A 36 -11.53 7.32 0.67
CA ALA A 36 -10.18 7.08 1.20
C ALA A 36 -9.27 6.42 0.16
N LEU A 37 -9.78 5.43 -0.58
CA LEU A 37 -9.05 4.83 -1.68
C LEU A 37 -8.66 5.86 -2.75
N ASP A 38 -9.59 6.76 -3.09
CA ASP A 38 -9.34 7.81 -4.08
C ASP A 38 -8.29 8.83 -3.58
N PHE A 39 -8.30 9.16 -2.28
CA PHE A 39 -7.23 9.96 -1.68
C PHE A 39 -5.84 9.34 -1.90
N PHE A 40 -5.64 8.06 -1.57
CA PHE A 40 -4.32 7.43 -1.73
C PHE A 40 -3.90 7.26 -3.19
N ARG A 41 -4.86 7.13 -4.12
CA ARG A 41 -4.58 7.11 -5.57
C ARG A 41 -4.09 8.46 -6.09
N GLU A 42 -4.57 9.54 -5.50
CA GLU A 42 -4.22 10.91 -5.90
C GLU A 42 -3.06 11.50 -5.08
N LEU A 43 -2.70 10.86 -3.96
CA LEU A 43 -1.63 11.30 -3.07
C LEU A 43 -0.30 11.40 -3.84
N PRO A 44 0.25 12.62 -4.00
CA PRO A 44 1.50 12.79 -4.73
C PRO A 44 2.67 12.28 -3.87
N ILE A 45 3.33 11.21 -4.32
CA ILE A 45 4.55 10.71 -3.68
C ILE A 45 5.77 11.28 -4.41
N PRO A 46 6.63 12.07 -3.73
CA PRO A 46 7.86 12.57 -4.33
C PRO A 46 8.77 11.43 -4.80
N LYS A 47 9.15 11.45 -6.08
CA LYS A 47 10.04 10.44 -6.67
C LYS A 47 11.38 10.32 -5.95
N SER A 48 11.86 11.40 -5.37
CA SER A 48 13.09 11.42 -4.56
C SER A 48 13.06 10.45 -3.38
N PHE A 49 11.87 10.07 -2.88
CA PHE A 49 11.77 9.10 -1.80
C PHE A 49 12.08 7.67 -2.23
N ALA A 50 11.88 7.34 -3.51
CA ALA A 50 12.17 6.00 -4.04
C ALA A 50 13.66 5.63 -3.93
N ASP A 51 14.55 6.63 -3.94
CA ASP A 51 16.00 6.47 -3.75
C ASP A 51 16.39 6.00 -2.34
N HIS A 52 15.45 5.96 -1.40
CA HIS A 52 15.66 5.58 0.00
C HIS A 52 14.96 4.27 0.38
N ILE A 53 14.18 3.68 -0.52
CA ILE A 53 13.44 2.44 -0.24
C ILE A 53 14.35 1.24 -0.50
N GLU A 54 14.73 0.54 0.57
CA GLU A 54 15.50 -0.71 0.49
C GLU A 54 14.63 -1.96 0.67
N THR A 55 13.52 -1.83 1.39
CA THR A 55 12.59 -2.92 1.69
C THR A 55 11.15 -2.44 1.55
N ILE A 56 10.31 -3.28 0.93
CA ILE A 56 8.85 -3.16 0.98
C ILE A 56 8.32 -4.26 1.91
N CYS A 57 7.40 -3.92 2.80
CA CYS A 57 6.78 -4.86 3.73
C CYS A 57 5.27 -4.64 3.72
N MET A 58 4.57 -5.54 3.05
CA MET A 58 3.11 -5.66 3.15
C MET A 58 2.78 -6.46 4.41
N ASP A 59 1.88 -5.95 5.24
CA ASP A 59 1.42 -6.59 6.46
C ASP A 59 -0.03 -6.19 6.74
N GLY A 60 -0.86 -7.17 7.13
CA GLY A 60 -2.27 -6.97 7.44
C GLY A 60 -2.54 -5.80 8.40
N GLY A 61 -1.63 -5.56 9.35
CA GLY A 61 -1.71 -4.50 10.35
C GLY A 61 -1.20 -3.13 9.91
N ASN A 62 -0.79 -2.93 8.65
CA ASN A 62 -0.36 -1.62 8.18
C ASN A 62 -1.54 -0.62 8.12
N ASP A 63 -1.36 0.57 8.70
CA ASP A 63 -2.39 1.62 8.79
C ASP A 63 -3.00 2.00 7.44
N VAL A 64 -2.25 1.92 6.34
CA VAL A 64 -2.78 2.25 5.01
C VAL A 64 -3.96 1.34 4.61
N TYR A 65 -3.96 0.08 5.05
CA TYR A 65 -5.03 -0.85 4.76
C TYR A 65 -6.26 -0.53 5.61
N MET A 66 -6.07 -0.25 6.91
CA MET A 66 -7.15 0.17 7.82
C MET A 66 -7.73 1.54 7.42
N ASN A 67 -6.93 2.40 6.81
CA ASN A 67 -7.44 3.66 6.29
C ASN A 67 -8.36 3.49 5.06
N ILE A 68 -8.28 2.36 4.35
CA ILE A 68 -9.09 2.05 3.16
C ILE A 68 -10.25 1.11 3.51
N ILE A 69 -10.01 0.10 4.34
CA ILE A 69 -10.98 -0.85 4.87
C ILE A 69 -10.79 -0.91 6.40
N PRO A 70 -11.57 -0.13 7.19
CA PRO A 70 -11.33 0.08 8.63
C PRO A 70 -11.24 -1.15 9.51
N LEU A 71 -12.07 -2.16 9.25
CA LEU A 71 -12.08 -3.42 9.98
C LEU A 71 -11.49 -4.58 9.18
N TRP A 72 -10.57 -4.30 8.24
CA TRP A 72 -9.93 -5.38 7.49
C TRP A 72 -9.19 -6.31 8.44
N ASP A 73 -9.48 -7.61 8.31
CA ASP A 73 -8.91 -8.65 9.17
C ASP A 73 -7.73 -9.38 8.52
N GLY A 74 -7.41 -9.05 7.27
CA GLY A 74 -6.34 -9.72 6.52
C GLY A 74 -6.73 -11.07 5.93
N GLU A 75 -8.00 -11.52 6.06
CA GLU A 75 -8.41 -12.87 5.64
C GLU A 75 -8.78 -12.98 4.15
N ASP A 76 -8.77 -11.87 3.42
CA ASP A 76 -9.08 -11.83 1.99
C ASP A 76 -7.94 -11.25 1.12
N GLY A 77 -8.12 -11.33 -0.20
CA GLY A 77 -7.15 -10.84 -1.18
C GLY A 77 -7.31 -9.37 -1.57
N SER A 78 -7.98 -8.54 -0.75
CA SER A 78 -8.31 -7.15 -1.10
C SER A 78 -7.08 -6.30 -1.46
N PHE A 79 -5.93 -6.61 -0.84
CA PHE A 79 -4.68 -5.90 -1.04
C PHE A 79 -3.58 -6.76 -1.71
N ASP A 80 -3.95 -7.90 -2.31
CA ASP A 80 -2.99 -8.77 -2.97
C ASP A 80 -2.25 -8.06 -4.12
N LEU A 81 -0.93 -8.15 -4.10
CA LEU A 81 -0.08 -7.75 -5.21
C LEU A 81 0.05 -8.89 -6.22
N ASN A 82 -0.88 -8.97 -7.17
CA ASN A 82 -0.88 -10.02 -8.19
C ASN A 82 -0.28 -9.60 -9.54
N GLU A 83 0.04 -8.31 -9.69
CA GLU A 83 0.61 -7.73 -10.90
C GLU A 83 1.66 -6.68 -10.57
N ILE A 84 2.84 -6.82 -11.18
CA ILE A 84 3.94 -5.85 -11.08
C ILE A 84 4.78 -5.96 -12.35
N THR A 85 5.35 -4.86 -12.80
CA THR A 85 6.22 -4.81 -13.97
C THR A 85 7.66 -4.46 -13.59
N LEU A 86 8.61 -4.86 -14.45
CA LEU A 86 10.00 -4.43 -14.31
C LEU A 86 10.17 -2.91 -14.35
N SER A 87 9.28 -2.20 -15.05
CA SER A 87 9.33 -0.74 -15.12
C SER A 87 8.99 -0.12 -13.76
N GLU A 88 8.02 -0.69 -13.04
CA GLU A 88 7.64 -0.24 -11.70
C GLU A 88 8.75 -0.52 -10.69
N LEU A 89 9.32 -1.73 -10.69
CA LEU A 89 10.43 -2.06 -9.78
C LEU A 89 11.67 -1.18 -10.00
N LYS A 90 11.98 -0.83 -11.26
CA LYS A 90 13.11 0.05 -11.61
C LYS A 90 12.98 1.48 -11.08
N GLN A 91 11.80 1.89 -10.61
CA GLN A 91 11.64 3.18 -9.96
C GLN A 91 12.30 3.22 -8.57
N PHE A 92 12.61 2.06 -7.97
CA PHE A 92 13.23 1.93 -6.65
C PHE A 92 14.67 1.40 -6.78
N PRO A 93 15.67 2.25 -7.07
CA PRO A 93 17.02 1.80 -7.43
C PRO A 93 17.77 1.10 -6.29
N LYS A 94 17.30 1.21 -5.05
CA LYS A 94 17.90 0.57 -3.87
C LYS A 94 17.06 -0.55 -3.27
N LEU A 95 15.91 -0.88 -3.86
CA LEU A 95 15.06 -1.95 -3.38
C LEU A 95 15.79 -3.28 -3.49
N LYS A 96 15.88 -4.00 -2.38
CA LYS A 96 16.57 -5.30 -2.29
C LYS A 96 15.64 -6.41 -1.85
N LYS A 97 14.63 -6.09 -1.05
CA LYS A 97 13.69 -7.07 -0.48
C LYS A 97 12.24 -6.58 -0.53
N ALA A 98 11.32 -7.49 -0.81
CA ALA A 98 9.89 -7.27 -0.70
C ALA A 98 9.23 -8.45 0.02
N ILE A 99 8.52 -8.17 1.11
CA ILE A 99 7.57 -9.11 1.74
C ILE A 99 6.19 -8.70 1.25
N VAL A 100 5.49 -9.60 0.55
CA VAL A 100 4.26 -9.28 -0.19
C VAL A 100 3.12 -10.22 0.17
N MET A 101 1.90 -9.70 0.17
CA MET A 101 0.67 -10.50 0.16
C MET A 101 0.25 -10.73 -1.28
N SER A 102 0.01 -11.98 -1.68
CA SER A 102 -0.32 -12.30 -3.07
C SER A 102 -0.89 -13.71 -3.22
N SER A 103 -2.10 -13.83 -3.78
CA SER A 103 -2.67 -15.10 -4.25
C SER A 103 -2.04 -15.65 -5.54
N ASN A 104 -1.19 -14.89 -6.22
CA ASN A 104 -0.47 -15.30 -7.43
C ASN A 104 1.05 -15.04 -7.33
N PHE A 105 1.64 -15.48 -6.22
CA PHE A 105 3.03 -15.16 -5.87
C PHE A 105 4.04 -15.60 -6.93
N ASP A 106 3.88 -16.81 -7.49
CA ASP A 106 4.80 -17.33 -8.52
C ASP A 106 4.93 -16.38 -9.72
N LYS A 107 3.82 -15.80 -10.18
CA LYS A 107 3.79 -14.85 -11.32
C LYS A 107 4.58 -13.59 -11.02
N ILE A 108 4.39 -12.97 -9.86
CA ILE A 108 5.09 -11.73 -9.52
C ILE A 108 6.55 -11.99 -9.13
N LYS A 109 6.86 -13.15 -8.55
CA LYS A 109 8.20 -13.53 -8.13
C LYS A 109 9.17 -13.54 -9.31
N GLU A 110 8.76 -14.02 -10.49
CA GLU A 110 9.59 -13.99 -11.70
C GLU A 110 10.05 -12.56 -12.06
N VAL A 111 9.19 -11.56 -11.84
CA VAL A 111 9.48 -10.15 -12.12
C VAL A 111 10.48 -9.60 -11.10
N PHE A 112 10.31 -9.92 -9.81
CA PHE A 112 11.25 -9.56 -8.75
C PHE A 112 12.63 -10.21 -8.95
N ASP A 113 12.66 -11.50 -9.29
CA ASP A 113 13.90 -12.25 -9.57
C ASP A 113 14.65 -11.61 -10.76
N THR A 114 13.93 -11.24 -11.82
CA THR A 114 14.52 -10.56 -12.99
C THR A 114 15.07 -9.16 -12.63
N ALA A 115 14.48 -8.50 -11.64
CA ALA A 115 14.99 -7.24 -11.09
C ALA A 115 16.12 -7.42 -10.04
N ASN A 116 16.49 -8.66 -9.71
CA ASN A 116 17.44 -9.01 -8.66
C ASN A 116 17.01 -8.48 -7.28
N ILE A 117 15.72 -8.63 -6.96
CA ILE A 117 15.09 -8.26 -5.69
C ILE A 117 14.58 -9.55 -5.04
N GLU A 118 14.91 -9.75 -3.76
CA GLU A 118 14.39 -10.87 -2.97
C GLU A 118 12.90 -10.65 -2.67
N ALA A 119 12.03 -11.57 -3.10
CA ALA A 119 10.61 -11.54 -2.77
C ALA A 119 10.26 -12.72 -1.87
N GLU A 120 9.54 -12.43 -0.78
CA GLU A 120 8.96 -13.40 0.15
C GLU A 120 7.45 -13.22 0.19
N LEU A 121 6.72 -14.33 0.21
CA LEU A 121 5.28 -14.33 0.48
C LEU A 121 5.07 -14.21 2.00
N LEU A 122 4.17 -13.33 2.42
CA LEU A 122 3.75 -13.19 3.82
C LEU A 122 3.02 -14.44 4.32
#